data_AF-A0A0A1TVB4-F1
#
_entry.id   AF-A0A0A1TVB4-F1
#
_cell.length_a   1.000
_cell.length_b   1.000
_cell.length_c   1.000
_cell.angle_alpha   90.00
_cell.angle_beta   90.00
_cell.angle_gamma   90.00
#
_symmetry.space_group_name_H-M   'P 1'
#
loop_
_entity.id
_entity.type
_entity.pdbx_description
1 polymer ?
#
loop_
_entity_poly.entity_id
_entity_poly.type
_entity_poly.pdbx_seq_one_letter_code
_entity_poly.pdbx_strand_id
1 'polypeptide(L)'
;MGDSIDNYSGGIAIGMCGKNCVALAADNRYGLRYQFASSNFHKVFQLNEHCLVGGCGVYADVQTVFEQIKYDANLYKLREGRPIGPSQLVNATAHLLFSKRFNPYYMSPIIIGFDDNGKTYCSSYDYIGAPGDYRFAAVGTGCNEAMGVCDSFYKEDMEPEELVETIGQCLLAGENRDAFSGWGVELPINLLENAQGKTIVLELKNGNKYTGTLEKCDRMMNLHVKDSVLIQPDGKKFKVAKIIVKGMAVRCFAVDGELLKKSDK
;
A
#
# COMPACT_ATOMS: atom_id res chain seq x y z
N MET A 1 28.46 7.19 13.11
CA MET A 1 28.10 6.13 14.07
C MET A 1 27.61 4.99 13.21
N GLY A 2 28.30 3.84 13.22
CA GLY A 2 28.30 2.89 12.10
C GLY A 2 26.90 2.39 11.69
N ASP A 3 26.57 2.59 10.41
CA ASP A 3 25.42 2.01 9.72
C ASP A 3 25.63 0.50 9.54
N SER A 4 25.47 -0.27 10.62
CA SER A 4 25.26 -1.71 10.44
C SER A 4 23.80 -1.94 10.08
N ILE A 5 23.57 -2.76 9.06
CA ILE A 5 22.26 -3.23 8.58
C ILE A 5 21.36 -3.78 9.71
N ASP A 6 21.93 -4.02 10.88
CA ASP A 6 21.28 -4.55 12.07
C ASP A 6 20.23 -3.61 12.69
N ASN A 7 20.29 -2.29 12.49
CA ASN A 7 19.30 -1.37 13.08
C ASN A 7 18.10 -1.06 12.17
N TYR A 8 18.04 -1.66 10.98
CA TYR A 8 16.93 -1.43 10.05
C TYR A 8 15.69 -2.23 10.50
N SER A 9 14.52 -1.57 10.53
CA SER A 9 13.26 -2.24 10.88
C SER A 9 12.74 -3.15 9.77
N GLY A 10 13.28 -2.99 8.57
CA GLY A 10 12.88 -3.74 7.39
C GLY A 10 11.61 -3.22 6.74
N GLY A 11 11.13 -4.00 5.79
CA GLY A 11 9.86 -3.79 5.12
C GLY A 11 10.03 -3.34 3.69
N ILE A 12 8.91 -3.29 2.98
CA ILE A 12 8.82 -2.93 1.59
C ILE A 12 7.55 -2.10 1.36
N ALA A 13 7.68 -1.03 0.59
CA ALA A 13 6.56 -0.25 0.11
C ALA A 13 6.74 0.02 -1.39
N ILE A 14 5.65 -0.09 -2.15
CA ILE A 14 5.62 0.10 -3.59
C ILE A 14 4.49 1.07 -3.91
N GLY A 15 4.76 2.07 -4.75
CA GLY A 15 3.75 2.96 -5.33
C GLY A 15 3.72 2.81 -6.85
N MET A 16 2.54 2.75 -7.45
CA MET A 16 2.36 2.65 -8.91
C MET A 16 1.27 3.59 -9.42
N CYS A 17 1.54 4.28 -10.53
CA CYS A 17 0.55 5.08 -11.25
C CYS A 17 -0.06 4.27 -12.41
N GLY A 18 -1.38 4.24 -12.50
CA GLY A 18 -2.12 3.73 -13.65
C GLY A 18 -2.97 4.82 -14.30
N LYS A 19 -3.98 4.39 -15.07
CA LYS A 19 -4.91 5.28 -15.77
C LYS A 19 -5.98 5.76 -14.81
N ASN A 20 -5.92 7.05 -14.45
CA ASN A 20 -6.82 7.65 -13.46
C ASN A 20 -6.88 6.89 -12.13
N CYS A 21 -5.84 6.13 -11.80
CA CYS A 21 -5.74 5.33 -10.60
C CYS A 21 -4.30 5.36 -10.07
N VAL A 22 -4.17 5.23 -8.75
CA VAL A 22 -2.89 5.12 -8.07
C VAL A 22 -2.99 4.03 -7.02
N ALA A 23 -1.90 3.29 -6.81
CA ALA A 23 -1.82 2.25 -5.80
C ALA A 23 -0.57 2.44 -4.96
N LEU A 24 -0.72 2.32 -3.64
CA LEU A 24 0.36 2.27 -2.68
C LEU A 24 0.15 1.04 -1.81
N ALA A 25 1.15 0.18 -1.74
CA ALA A 25 1.10 -1.05 -0.96
C ALA A 25 2.36 -1.18 -0.13
N ALA A 26 2.22 -1.64 1.11
CA ALA A 26 3.35 -1.97 1.96
C ALA A 26 3.10 -3.23 2.78
N ASP A 27 4.17 -3.80 3.31
CA ASP A 27 4.10 -4.93 4.22
C ASP A 27 3.79 -4.49 5.66
N ASN A 28 3.26 -5.39 6.49
CA ASN A 28 2.88 -5.09 7.88
C ASN A 28 3.89 -5.55 8.94
N ARG A 29 5.05 -6.08 8.51
CA ARG A 29 6.10 -6.55 9.42
C ARG A 29 6.77 -5.38 10.13
N TYR A 30 6.93 -5.54 11.43
CA TYR A 30 7.85 -4.76 12.24
C TYR A 30 8.92 -5.71 12.80
N GLY A 31 10.13 -5.57 12.28
CA GLY A 31 11.31 -6.27 12.74
C GLY A 31 12.21 -5.35 13.57
N LEU A 32 12.94 -5.95 14.51
CA LEU A 32 14.06 -5.29 15.18
C LEU A 32 15.23 -6.26 15.12
N ARG A 33 16.23 -5.95 14.27
CA ARG A 33 17.29 -6.91 13.93
C ARG A 33 16.66 -8.20 13.38
N TYR A 34 17.07 -9.34 13.92
CA TYR A 34 16.54 -10.66 13.57
C TYR A 34 15.29 -11.06 14.36
N GLN A 35 14.74 -10.16 15.17
CA GLN A 35 13.55 -10.43 15.97
C GLN A 35 12.30 -9.89 15.29
N PHE A 36 11.26 -10.71 15.28
CA PHE A 36 9.92 -10.28 14.96
C PHE A 36 9.33 -9.54 16.17
N ALA A 37 8.85 -8.32 15.97
CA ALA A 37 8.24 -7.51 17.02
C ALA A 37 6.71 -7.39 16.84
N SER A 38 6.23 -7.17 15.61
CA SER A 38 4.80 -7.09 15.31
C SER A 38 4.49 -7.39 13.84
N SER A 39 3.25 -7.78 13.57
CA SER A 39 2.70 -8.05 12.23
C SER A 39 1.56 -7.09 11.85
N ASN A 40 1.37 -6.03 12.63
CA ASN A 40 0.31 -5.05 12.43
C ASN A 40 0.91 -3.65 12.51
N PHE A 41 1.83 -3.35 11.61
CA PHE A 41 2.42 -2.03 11.53
C PHE A 41 2.15 -1.33 10.21
N HIS A 42 1.42 -0.22 10.29
CA HIS A 42 0.97 0.56 9.17
C HIS A 42 2.10 1.41 8.61
N LYS A 43 2.36 1.28 7.30
CA LYS A 43 3.38 2.04 6.58
C LYS A 43 2.77 2.90 5.47
N VAL A 44 1.48 2.73 5.20
CA VAL A 44 0.71 3.49 4.24
C VAL A 44 -0.29 4.36 4.99
N PHE A 45 -0.35 5.62 4.63
CA PHE A 45 -1.22 6.58 5.28
C PHE A 45 -1.91 7.47 4.25
N GLN A 46 -3.22 7.64 4.43
CA GLN A 46 -3.98 8.60 3.65
C GLN A 46 -3.83 9.99 4.27
N LEU A 47 -3.31 10.93 3.49
CA LEU A 47 -3.10 12.31 3.95
C LEU A 47 -4.34 13.17 3.69
N ASN A 48 -4.89 13.07 2.48
CA ASN A 48 -6.10 13.76 2.06
C ASN A 48 -6.81 12.96 0.95
N GLU A 49 -7.81 13.56 0.30
CA GLU A 49 -8.60 12.93 -0.78
C GLU A 49 -7.77 12.67 -2.05
N HIS A 50 -6.62 13.34 -2.20
CA HIS A 50 -5.82 13.34 -3.43
C HIS A 50 -4.44 12.67 -3.25
N CYS A 51 -3.95 12.51 -2.02
CA CYS A 51 -2.58 12.11 -1.73
C CYS A 51 -2.51 11.00 -0.67
N LEU A 52 -1.75 9.96 -1.01
CA LEU A 52 -1.29 8.89 -0.12
C LEU A 52 0.21 9.06 0.12
N VAL A 53 0.63 8.77 1.33
CA VAL A 53 2.04 8.80 1.74
C VAL A 53 2.36 7.48 2.41
N GLY A 54 3.48 6.89 2.04
CA GLY A 54 3.99 5.72 2.73
C GLY A 54 5.50 5.65 2.65
N GLY A 55 6.09 4.62 3.23
CA GLY A 55 7.53 4.45 3.13
C GLY A 55 8.08 3.42 4.08
N CYS A 56 9.36 3.11 3.89
CA CYS A 56 10.09 2.17 4.73
C CYS A 56 11.39 2.80 5.22
N GLY A 57 11.88 2.28 6.34
CA GLY A 57 13.05 2.83 7.02
C GLY A 57 13.14 2.40 8.47
N VAL A 58 13.89 3.17 9.24
CA VAL A 58 13.83 3.13 10.69
C VAL A 58 12.43 3.57 11.11
N TYR A 59 11.76 2.69 11.84
CA TYR A 59 10.37 2.86 12.24
C TYR A 59 10.05 4.19 12.93
N ALA A 60 10.91 4.61 13.87
CA ALA A 60 10.69 5.85 14.63
C ALA A 60 10.69 7.07 13.70
N ASP A 61 11.55 7.04 12.67
CA ASP A 61 11.60 8.08 11.65
C ASP A 61 10.36 8.01 10.76
N VAL A 62 9.90 6.81 10.36
CA VAL A 62 8.66 6.65 9.58
C VAL A 62 7.47 7.32 10.26
N GLN A 63 7.27 7.07 11.55
CA GLN A 63 6.18 7.71 12.31
C GLN A 63 6.37 9.22 12.43
N THR A 64 7.58 9.66 12.76
CA THR A 64 7.87 11.09 12.98
C THR A 64 7.72 11.90 11.70
N VAL A 65 8.28 11.41 10.59
CA VAL A 65 8.18 12.05 9.28
C VAL A 65 6.72 12.08 8.82
N PHE A 66 5.97 10.99 9.01
CA PHE A 66 4.56 10.97 8.65
C PHE A 66 3.75 12.03 9.43
N GLU A 67 3.91 12.12 10.74
CA GLU A 67 3.21 13.14 11.55
C GLU A 67 3.61 14.57 11.15
N GLN A 68 4.88 14.78 10.78
CA GLN A 68 5.35 16.07 10.30
C GLN A 68 4.77 16.42 8.92
N ILE A 69 4.73 15.47 7.98
CA ILE A 69 4.07 15.66 6.68
C ILE A 69 2.58 15.98 6.87
N LYS A 70 1.92 15.28 7.79
CA LYS A 70 0.51 15.53 8.15
C LYS A 70 0.31 16.91 8.75
N TYR A 71 1.21 17.34 9.64
CA TYR A 71 1.21 18.68 10.20
C TYR A 71 1.34 19.74 9.11
N ASP A 72 2.32 19.61 8.22
CA ASP A 72 2.57 20.56 7.13
C ASP A 72 1.38 20.65 6.17
N ALA A 73 0.76 19.50 5.85
CA ALA A 73 -0.44 19.44 5.01
C ALA A 73 -1.66 20.11 5.66
N ASN A 74 -1.87 19.89 6.96
CA ASN A 74 -2.96 20.52 7.70
C ASN A 74 -2.74 22.03 7.83
N LEU A 75 -1.50 22.46 8.07
CA LEU A 75 -1.15 23.87 8.13
C LEU A 75 -1.38 24.56 6.78
N TYR A 76 -1.03 23.90 5.68
CA TYR A 76 -1.34 24.38 4.32
C TYR A 76 -2.85 24.53 4.13
N LYS A 77 -3.65 23.52 4.49
CA LYS A 77 -5.12 23.55 4.40
C LYS A 77 -5.74 24.71 5.18
N LEU A 78 -5.22 24.99 6.38
CA LEU A 78 -5.70 26.11 7.21
C LEU A 78 -5.35 27.48 6.62
N ARG A 79 -4.20 27.60 5.94
CA ARG A 79 -3.74 28.86 5.33
C ARG A 79 -4.42 29.16 4.00
N GLU A 80 -4.48 28.17 3.12
CA GLU A 80 -4.94 28.32 1.74
C GLU A 80 -6.42 27.95 1.53
N GLY A 81 -7.07 27.38 2.56
CA GLY A 81 -8.47 26.96 2.49
C GLY A 81 -8.73 25.75 1.57
N ARG A 82 -7.69 25.10 1.05
CA ARG A 82 -7.76 23.93 0.16
C ARG A 82 -6.75 22.85 0.54
N PRO A 83 -7.01 21.55 0.27
CA PRO A 83 -6.03 20.50 0.52
C PRO A 83 -4.74 20.71 -0.30
N ILE A 84 -3.61 20.28 0.25
CA ILE A 84 -2.32 20.34 -0.44
C ILE A 84 -2.28 19.32 -1.58
N GLY A 85 -1.86 19.76 -2.78
CA GLY A 85 -1.65 18.88 -3.93
C GLY A 85 -0.35 18.09 -3.83
N PRO A 86 -0.17 17.03 -4.66
CA PRO A 86 0.98 16.14 -4.59
C PRO A 86 2.30 16.87 -4.89
N SER A 87 2.33 17.79 -5.86
CA SER A 87 3.55 18.54 -6.21
C SER A 87 4.00 19.48 -5.09
N GLN A 88 3.07 20.18 -4.43
CA GLN A 88 3.38 21.06 -3.31
C GLN A 88 3.83 20.25 -2.10
N LEU A 89 3.15 19.13 -1.83
CA LEU A 89 3.56 18.20 -0.78
C LEU A 89 4.96 17.68 -1.02
N VAL A 90 5.29 17.38 -2.28
CA VAL A 90 6.59 16.83 -2.63
C VAL A 90 7.73 17.80 -2.31
N ASN A 91 7.54 19.07 -2.64
CA ASN A 91 8.50 20.12 -2.29
C ASN A 91 8.59 20.36 -0.78
N ALA A 92 7.46 20.34 -0.07
CA ALA A 92 7.44 20.48 1.38
C ALA A 92 8.20 19.34 2.08
N THR A 93 7.98 18.10 1.65
CA THR A 93 8.68 16.92 2.18
C THR A 93 10.18 16.93 1.83
N ALA A 94 10.56 17.41 0.64
CA ALA A 94 11.97 17.59 0.28
C ALA A 94 12.67 18.53 1.29
N HIS A 95 12.04 19.67 1.60
CA HIS A 95 12.56 20.61 2.60
C HIS A 95 12.62 20.01 4.00
N LEU A 96 11.61 19.24 4.40
CA LEU A 96 11.60 18.55 5.69
C LEU A 96 12.81 17.60 5.83
N LEU A 97 12.99 16.70 4.87
CA LEU A 97 14.09 15.73 4.89
C LEU A 97 15.45 16.43 4.84
N PHE A 98 15.59 17.45 3.99
CA PHE A 98 16.83 18.21 3.87
C PHE A 98 17.15 19.07 5.09
N SER A 99 16.14 19.51 5.86
CA SER A 99 16.36 20.26 7.11
C SER A 99 17.20 19.50 8.13
N LYS A 100 17.19 18.17 8.04
CA LYS A 100 17.96 17.24 8.87
C LYS A 100 19.20 16.70 8.17
N ARG A 101 19.75 17.39 7.16
CA ARG A 101 20.88 16.94 6.32
C ARG A 101 22.07 16.30 7.07
N PHE A 102 22.44 16.82 8.25
CA PHE A 102 23.58 16.34 9.03
C PHE A 102 23.23 15.26 10.07
N ASN A 103 21.94 14.99 10.26
CA ASN A 103 21.42 13.88 11.05
C ASN A 103 20.07 13.44 10.44
N PRO A 104 20.10 12.79 9.25
CA PRO A 104 18.93 12.59 8.41
C PRO A 104 17.92 11.64 9.06
N TYR A 105 16.68 11.72 8.59
CA TYR A 105 15.71 10.65 8.81
C TYR A 105 16.12 9.44 7.97
N TYR A 106 16.24 8.28 8.60
CA TYR A 106 16.60 7.03 7.93
C TYR A 106 15.37 6.35 7.36
N MET A 107 14.67 7.04 6.46
CA MET A 107 13.51 6.49 5.76
C MET A 107 13.36 7.09 4.36
N SER A 108 12.76 6.32 3.46
CA SER A 108 12.43 6.75 2.10
C SER A 108 10.91 6.82 1.93
N PRO A 109 10.33 8.03 1.94
CA PRO A 109 8.91 8.20 1.65
C PRO A 109 8.60 7.99 0.16
N ILE A 110 7.39 7.53 -0.10
CA ILE A 110 6.70 7.53 -1.39
C ILE A 110 5.46 8.41 -1.21
N ILE A 111 5.32 9.40 -2.07
CA ILE A 111 4.12 10.22 -2.18
C ILE A 111 3.47 9.87 -3.51
N ILE A 112 2.20 9.48 -3.45
CA ILE A 112 1.42 9.15 -4.64
C ILE A 112 0.05 9.79 -4.58
N GLY A 113 -0.47 10.25 -5.71
CA GLY A 113 -1.75 10.95 -5.72
C GLY A 113 -2.18 11.46 -7.08
N PHE A 114 -3.16 12.35 -7.04
CA PHE A 114 -3.69 13.07 -8.20
C PHE A 114 -3.46 14.56 -8.03
N ASP A 115 -3.02 15.20 -9.11
CA ASP A 115 -3.02 16.65 -9.21
C ASP A 115 -4.45 17.19 -9.41
N ASP A 116 -4.63 18.51 -9.26
CA ASP A 116 -5.92 19.19 -9.45
C ASP A 116 -6.50 18.95 -10.88
N ASN A 117 -5.63 18.61 -11.84
CA ASN A 117 -5.98 18.27 -13.23
C ASN A 117 -6.31 16.79 -13.45
N GLY A 118 -6.30 15.95 -12.40
CA GLY A 118 -6.51 14.50 -12.49
C GLY A 118 -5.28 13.71 -12.97
N LYS A 119 -4.14 14.38 -13.19
CA LYS A 119 -2.88 13.71 -13.56
C LYS A 119 -2.34 12.94 -12.37
N THR A 120 -1.97 11.68 -12.57
CA THR A 120 -1.33 10.85 -11.55
C THR A 120 0.09 11.33 -11.28
N TYR A 121 0.50 11.23 -10.02
CA TYR A 121 1.81 11.66 -9.54
C TYR A 121 2.36 10.59 -8.61
N CYS A 122 3.58 10.12 -8.85
CA CYS A 122 4.32 9.25 -7.93
C CYS A 122 5.74 9.78 -7.80
N SER A 123 6.14 10.03 -6.55
CA SER A 123 7.50 10.46 -6.24
C SER A 123 8.02 9.73 -5.01
N SER A 124 9.31 9.42 -5.04
CA SER A 124 10.02 8.87 -3.90
C SER A 124 11.28 9.68 -3.61
N TYR A 125 11.81 9.50 -2.41
CA TYR A 125 12.98 10.24 -1.94
C TYR A 125 14.11 9.32 -1.51
N ASP A 126 15.33 9.85 -1.64
CA ASP A 126 16.45 9.37 -0.84
C ASP A 126 16.34 9.86 0.63
N TYR A 127 17.29 9.46 1.47
CA TYR A 127 17.32 9.86 2.89
C TYR A 127 17.64 11.35 3.12
N ILE A 128 18.02 12.08 2.08
CA ILE A 128 18.47 13.48 2.16
C ILE A 128 17.38 14.44 1.63
N GLY A 129 16.33 13.90 1.01
CA GLY A 129 15.20 14.68 0.51
C GLY A 129 15.28 15.07 -0.95
N ALA A 130 16.06 14.36 -1.77
CA ALA A 130 16.01 14.52 -3.22
C ALA A 130 14.76 13.79 -3.78
N PRO A 131 13.75 14.52 -4.28
CA PRO A 131 12.60 13.88 -4.92
C PRO A 131 12.98 13.38 -6.32
N GLY A 132 12.47 12.21 -6.70
CA GLY A 132 12.43 11.78 -8.09
C GLY A 132 10.99 11.57 -8.54
N ASP A 133 10.69 11.89 -9.80
CA ASP A 133 9.40 11.62 -10.42
C ASP A 133 9.46 10.27 -11.14
N TYR A 134 8.54 9.37 -10.79
CA TYR A 134 8.56 7.99 -11.28
C TYR A 134 7.18 7.52 -11.74
N ARG A 135 7.17 6.49 -12.60
CA ARG A 135 5.94 5.76 -12.98
C ARG A 135 5.50 4.79 -11.88
N PHE A 136 6.50 4.21 -11.23
CA PHE A 136 6.37 3.44 -10.01
C PHE A 136 7.62 3.64 -9.16
N ALA A 137 7.50 3.46 -7.85
CA ALA A 137 8.62 3.51 -6.92
C ALA A 137 8.54 2.30 -5.97
N ALA A 138 9.68 1.75 -5.59
CA ALA A 138 9.79 0.73 -4.56
C ALA A 138 10.87 1.13 -3.56
N VAL A 139 10.57 1.04 -2.27
CA VAL A 139 11.46 1.43 -1.16
C VAL A 139 11.48 0.35 -0.09
N GLY A 140 12.53 0.36 0.73
CA GLY A 140 12.72 -0.61 1.81
C GLY A 140 13.74 -1.70 1.48
N THR A 141 13.79 -2.75 2.29
CA THR A 141 14.81 -3.80 2.20
C THR A 141 14.59 -4.74 1.01
N GLY A 142 13.34 -5.05 0.67
CA GLY A 142 12.98 -5.92 -0.46
C GLY A 142 12.76 -5.18 -1.78
N CYS A 143 13.16 -3.90 -1.88
CA CYS A 143 12.85 -3.08 -3.05
C CYS A 143 13.55 -3.58 -4.32
N ASN A 144 14.79 -4.08 -4.23
CA ASN A 144 15.56 -4.54 -5.38
C ASN A 144 14.87 -5.73 -6.06
N GLU A 145 14.38 -6.66 -5.26
CA GLU A 145 13.68 -7.86 -5.70
C GLU A 145 12.33 -7.51 -6.32
N ALA A 146 11.60 -6.58 -5.71
CA ALA A 146 10.34 -6.10 -6.26
C ALA A 146 10.51 -5.29 -7.55
N MET A 147 11.55 -4.45 -7.65
CA MET A 147 11.79 -3.60 -8.82
C MET A 147 11.91 -4.41 -10.12
N GLY A 148 12.63 -5.55 -10.11
CA GLY A 148 12.74 -6.39 -11.30
C GLY A 148 11.40 -6.97 -11.78
N VAL A 149 10.49 -7.23 -10.85
CA VAL A 149 9.13 -7.68 -11.16
C VAL A 149 8.26 -6.50 -11.60
N CYS A 150 8.38 -5.34 -10.95
CA CYS A 150 7.74 -4.11 -11.38
C CYS A 150 8.09 -3.80 -12.85
N ASP A 151 9.37 -3.82 -13.22
CA ASP A 151 9.82 -3.57 -14.60
C ASP A 151 9.22 -4.55 -15.62
N SER A 152 8.96 -5.79 -15.21
CA SER A 152 8.46 -6.83 -16.11
C SER A 152 6.94 -6.78 -16.29
N PHE A 153 6.20 -6.47 -15.22
CA PHE A 153 4.74 -6.54 -15.21
C PHE A 153 4.08 -5.17 -15.40
N TYR A 154 4.70 -4.09 -14.92
CA TYR A 154 4.14 -2.75 -15.02
C TYR A 154 4.00 -2.30 -16.48
N LYS A 155 2.87 -1.65 -16.78
CA LYS A 155 2.59 -1.01 -18.05
C LYS A 155 2.01 0.36 -17.77
N GLU A 156 2.26 1.28 -18.69
CA GLU A 156 1.62 2.59 -18.64
C GLU A 156 0.11 2.44 -18.86
N ASP A 157 -0.66 3.31 -18.21
CA ASP A 157 -2.13 3.37 -18.32
C ASP A 157 -2.89 2.08 -17.97
N MET A 158 -2.37 1.29 -17.03
CA MET A 158 -3.10 0.15 -16.46
C MET A 158 -4.42 0.58 -15.83
N GLU A 159 -5.47 -0.20 -16.07
CA GLU A 159 -6.77 -0.03 -15.40
C GLU A 159 -6.65 -0.40 -13.90
N PRO A 160 -7.54 0.11 -13.02
CA PRO A 160 -7.43 -0.07 -11.57
C PRO A 160 -7.26 -1.53 -11.12
N GLU A 161 -7.99 -2.47 -11.73
CA GLU A 161 -7.92 -3.89 -11.40
C GLU A 161 -6.56 -4.51 -11.77
N GLU A 162 -6.03 -4.16 -12.95
CA GLU A 162 -4.72 -4.63 -13.42
C GLU A 162 -3.58 -4.05 -12.57
N LEU A 163 -3.70 -2.78 -12.15
CA LEU A 163 -2.74 -2.11 -11.29
C LEU A 163 -2.64 -2.78 -9.91
N VAL A 164 -3.80 -3.10 -9.31
CA VAL A 164 -3.87 -3.77 -8.00
C VAL A 164 -3.34 -5.21 -8.05
N GLU A 165 -3.61 -5.95 -9.14
CA GLU A 165 -3.00 -7.28 -9.30
C GLU A 165 -1.48 -7.16 -9.46
N THR A 166 -1.02 -6.23 -10.29
CA THR A 166 0.41 -6.01 -10.58
C THR A 166 1.19 -5.63 -9.32
N ILE A 167 0.72 -4.63 -8.57
CA ILE A 167 1.39 -4.21 -7.32
C ILE A 167 1.41 -5.33 -6.28
N GLY A 168 0.34 -6.13 -6.19
CA GLY A 168 0.28 -7.29 -5.32
C GLY A 168 1.31 -8.37 -5.69
N GLN A 169 1.48 -8.67 -6.98
CA GLN A 169 2.51 -9.60 -7.44
C GLN A 169 3.92 -9.07 -7.17
N CYS A 170 4.16 -7.78 -7.40
CA CYS A 170 5.46 -7.16 -7.17
C CYS A 170 5.83 -7.17 -5.69
N LEU A 171 4.88 -6.86 -4.81
CA LEU A 171 5.10 -6.89 -3.36
C LEU A 171 5.37 -8.32 -2.89
N LEU A 172 4.56 -9.30 -3.32
CA LEU A 172 4.77 -10.72 -3.00
C LEU A 172 6.14 -11.23 -3.48
N ALA A 173 6.62 -10.76 -4.63
CA ALA A 173 7.94 -11.13 -5.14
C ALA A 173 9.06 -10.60 -4.22
N GLY A 174 8.94 -9.36 -3.75
CA GLY A 174 9.86 -8.78 -2.76
C GLY A 174 9.81 -9.54 -1.44
N GLU A 175 8.62 -9.72 -0.86
CA GLU A 175 8.42 -10.40 0.43
C GLU A 175 8.95 -11.84 0.44
N ASN A 176 8.82 -12.58 -0.67
CA ASN A 176 9.27 -13.98 -0.72
C ASN A 176 10.80 -14.12 -0.72
N ARG A 177 11.54 -13.05 -1.03
CA ARG A 177 13.00 -13.06 -1.14
C ARG A 177 13.69 -12.22 -0.07
N ASP A 178 12.96 -11.35 0.61
CA ASP A 178 13.46 -10.53 1.71
C ASP A 178 12.94 -11.02 3.08
N ALA A 179 13.85 -11.45 3.95
CA ALA A 179 13.52 -11.91 5.30
C ALA A 179 13.02 -10.77 6.20
N PHE A 180 13.24 -9.51 5.80
CA PHE A 180 12.87 -8.33 6.56
C PHE A 180 11.48 -7.78 6.24
N SER A 181 10.79 -8.31 5.23
CA SER A 181 9.43 -7.94 4.84
C SER A 181 8.42 -9.08 5.04
N GLY A 182 7.13 -8.75 5.06
CA GLY A 182 6.03 -9.72 5.02
C GLY A 182 4.85 -9.41 5.95
N TRP A 183 4.13 -10.47 6.33
CA TRP A 183 2.94 -10.43 7.20
C TRP A 183 1.72 -9.71 6.61
N GLY A 184 1.61 -9.76 5.28
CA GLY A 184 0.42 -9.33 4.57
C GLY A 184 0.56 -7.95 3.97
N VAL A 185 -0.37 -7.63 3.08
CA VAL A 185 -0.34 -6.44 2.24
C VAL A 185 -1.33 -5.42 2.76
N GLU A 186 -0.84 -4.22 3.06
CA GLU A 186 -1.67 -3.03 3.27
C GLU A 186 -1.94 -2.38 1.91
N LEU A 187 -2.91 -2.91 1.17
CA LEU A 187 -3.64 -2.16 0.13
C LEU A 187 -4.76 -1.40 0.85
N PRO A 188 -5.12 -0.15 0.46
CA PRO A 188 -6.04 0.69 1.22
C PRO A 188 -7.27 -0.10 1.72
N ILE A 189 -7.19 -0.47 2.99
CA ILE A 189 -8.07 -1.43 3.69
C ILE A 189 -9.51 -0.94 3.74
N ASN A 190 -9.72 0.36 3.49
CA ASN A 190 -11.02 1.01 3.36
C ASN A 190 -11.94 0.30 2.35
N LEU A 191 -11.42 -0.32 1.29
CA LEU A 191 -12.27 -1.00 0.31
C LEU A 191 -12.97 -2.24 0.90
N LEU A 192 -12.23 -3.05 1.67
CA LEU A 192 -12.74 -4.28 2.28
C LEU A 192 -13.53 -4.00 3.56
N GLU A 193 -13.14 -2.99 4.34
CA GLU A 193 -13.94 -2.54 5.49
C GLU A 193 -15.30 -1.98 5.02
N ASN A 194 -15.32 -1.19 3.95
CA ASN A 194 -16.58 -0.69 3.36
C ASN A 194 -17.40 -1.79 2.67
N ALA A 195 -16.77 -2.88 2.23
CA ALA A 195 -17.44 -4.03 1.64
C ALA A 195 -18.07 -4.97 2.69
N GLN A 196 -17.87 -4.74 4.00
CA GLN A 196 -18.55 -5.53 5.03
C GLN A 196 -20.08 -5.40 4.90
N GLY A 197 -20.76 -6.54 4.91
CA GLY A 197 -22.20 -6.65 4.66
C GLY A 197 -22.59 -6.70 3.17
N LYS A 198 -21.63 -6.62 2.24
CA LYS A 198 -21.90 -6.68 0.80
C LYS A 198 -21.40 -7.95 0.13
N THR A 199 -21.93 -8.24 -1.05
CA THR A 199 -21.49 -9.37 -1.86
C THR A 199 -20.13 -9.08 -2.47
N ILE A 200 -19.22 -10.03 -2.29
CA ILE A 200 -17.86 -10.00 -2.81
C ILE A 200 -17.62 -11.25 -3.66
N VAL A 201 -16.76 -11.11 -4.67
CA VAL A 201 -16.22 -12.24 -5.42
C VAL A 201 -14.75 -12.38 -5.04
N LEU A 202 -14.33 -13.58 -4.70
CA LEU A 202 -12.96 -13.93 -4.35
C LEU A 202 -12.42 -14.91 -5.36
N GLU A 203 -11.20 -14.68 -5.82
CA GLU A 203 -10.41 -15.69 -6.53
C GLU A 203 -9.25 -16.09 -5.64
N LEU A 204 -9.09 -17.40 -5.42
CA LEU A 204 -7.96 -17.95 -4.68
C LEU A 204 -6.81 -18.30 -5.64
N LYS A 205 -5.59 -18.37 -5.10
CA LYS A 205 -4.38 -18.74 -5.86
C LYS A 205 -4.45 -20.14 -6.50
N ASN A 206 -5.31 -21.02 -6.00
CA ASN A 206 -5.54 -22.35 -6.57
C ASN A 206 -6.61 -22.37 -7.69
N GLY A 207 -7.11 -21.22 -8.12
CA GLY A 207 -8.12 -21.08 -9.17
C GLY A 207 -9.56 -21.24 -8.71
N ASN A 208 -9.81 -21.56 -7.43
CA ASN A 208 -11.16 -21.59 -6.88
C ASN A 208 -11.71 -20.17 -6.75
N LYS A 209 -12.97 -19.96 -7.17
CA LYS A 209 -13.69 -18.71 -6.97
C LYS A 209 -14.77 -18.87 -5.91
N TYR A 210 -14.95 -17.86 -5.08
CA TYR A 210 -16.05 -17.78 -4.12
C TYR A 210 -16.87 -16.54 -4.38
N THR A 211 -18.18 -16.65 -4.32
CA THR A 211 -19.08 -15.49 -4.35
C THR A 211 -19.97 -15.55 -3.13
N GLY A 212 -20.00 -14.52 -2.30
CA GLY A 212 -20.81 -14.50 -1.09
C GLY A 212 -20.75 -13.17 -0.35
N THR A 213 -21.43 -13.06 0.77
CA THR A 213 -21.51 -11.80 1.54
C THR A 213 -20.38 -11.73 2.56
N LEU A 214 -19.58 -10.66 2.52
CA LEU A 214 -18.48 -10.43 3.47
C LEU A 214 -19.04 -10.10 4.85
N GLU A 215 -18.93 -11.00 5.81
CA GLU A 215 -19.37 -10.79 7.19
C GLU A 215 -18.33 -10.01 8.01
N LYS A 216 -17.05 -10.36 7.83
CA LYS A 216 -15.93 -9.75 8.56
C LYS A 216 -14.66 -9.90 7.74
N CYS A 217 -13.86 -8.83 7.69
CA CYS A 217 -12.49 -8.87 7.22
C CYS A 217 -11.59 -8.53 8.41
N ASP A 218 -10.53 -9.30 8.64
CA ASP A 218 -9.46 -8.85 9.52
C ASP A 218 -8.37 -8.14 8.71
N ARG A 219 -7.40 -7.55 9.42
CA ARG A 219 -6.32 -6.76 8.81
C ARG A 219 -5.31 -7.60 8.03
N MET A 220 -5.32 -8.92 8.19
CA MET A 220 -4.51 -9.85 7.40
C MET A 220 -5.26 -10.32 6.14
N MET A 221 -6.35 -9.64 5.77
CA MET A 221 -7.29 -10.04 4.72
C MET A 221 -7.87 -11.44 4.93
N ASN A 222 -7.99 -11.92 6.17
CA ASN A 222 -8.78 -13.13 6.41
C ASN A 222 -10.27 -12.75 6.33
N LEU A 223 -10.97 -13.39 5.41
CA LEU A 223 -12.34 -13.05 5.05
C LEU A 223 -13.30 -14.10 5.59
N HIS A 224 -14.27 -13.65 6.36
CA HIS A 224 -15.42 -14.45 6.76
C HIS A 224 -16.54 -14.15 5.77
N VAL A 225 -16.87 -15.13 4.93
CA VAL A 225 -17.91 -14.96 3.90
C VAL A 225 -19.07 -15.90 4.22
N LYS A 226 -20.29 -15.36 4.19
CA LYS A 226 -21.55 -16.09 4.38
C LYS A 226 -22.25 -16.30 3.05
N ASP A 227 -23.17 -17.26 3.02
CA ASP A 227 -24.04 -17.56 1.87
C ASP A 227 -23.25 -17.69 0.57
N SER A 228 -22.13 -18.41 0.66
CA SER A 228 -21.10 -18.42 -0.37
C SER A 228 -21.33 -19.53 -1.40
N VAL A 229 -20.96 -19.28 -2.64
CA VAL A 229 -20.92 -20.26 -3.72
C VAL A 229 -19.46 -20.45 -4.12
N LEU A 230 -18.93 -21.66 -3.90
CA LEU A 230 -17.65 -22.09 -4.43
C LEU A 230 -17.82 -22.51 -5.89
N ILE A 231 -16.97 -21.98 -6.76
CA ILE A 231 -16.83 -22.35 -8.16
C ILE A 231 -15.41 -22.88 -8.32
N GLN A 232 -15.29 -24.19 -8.57
CA GLN A 232 -13.99 -24.81 -8.82
C GLN A 232 -13.51 -24.51 -10.27
N PRO A 233 -12.21 -24.65 -10.57
CA PRO A 233 -11.68 -24.55 -11.93
C PRO A 233 -12.44 -25.41 -12.94
N ASP A 234 -12.94 -26.57 -12.51
CA ASP A 234 -13.74 -27.51 -13.30
C ASP A 234 -15.18 -27.03 -13.58
N GLY A 235 -15.54 -25.82 -13.16
CA GLY A 235 -16.88 -25.21 -13.35
C GLY A 235 -17.97 -25.71 -12.40
N LYS A 236 -17.66 -26.69 -11.53
CA LYS A 236 -18.60 -27.20 -10.51
C LYS A 236 -18.89 -26.15 -9.46
N LYS A 237 -20.18 -25.99 -9.12
CA LYS A 237 -20.66 -25.03 -8.14
C LYS A 237 -21.15 -25.73 -6.87
N PHE A 238 -20.66 -25.29 -5.71
CA PHE A 238 -21.09 -25.79 -4.40
C PHE A 238 -21.57 -24.63 -3.54
N LYS A 239 -22.76 -24.75 -2.95
CA LYS A 239 -23.24 -23.81 -1.93
C LYS A 239 -22.59 -24.15 -0.59
N VAL A 240 -22.05 -23.13 0.08
CA VAL A 240 -21.36 -23.22 1.36
C VAL A 240 -21.93 -22.13 2.27
N ALA A 241 -22.51 -22.52 3.41
CA ALA A 241 -23.18 -21.57 4.30
C ALA A 241 -22.23 -20.51 4.89
N LYS A 242 -20.99 -20.90 5.20
CA LYS A 242 -19.95 -20.02 5.73
C LYS A 242 -18.58 -20.53 5.33
N ILE A 243 -17.70 -19.62 4.92
CA ILE A 243 -16.29 -19.90 4.65
C ILE A 243 -15.41 -18.88 5.35
N ILE A 244 -14.24 -19.34 5.79
CA ILE A 244 -13.15 -18.49 6.26
C ILE A 244 -12.02 -18.66 5.26
N VAL A 245 -11.69 -17.60 4.54
CA VAL A 245 -10.60 -17.57 3.57
C VAL A 245 -9.42 -16.88 4.22
N LYS A 246 -8.25 -17.52 4.23
CA LYS A 246 -7.03 -16.85 4.68
C LYS A 246 -6.58 -15.82 3.64
N GLY A 247 -6.21 -14.61 4.05
CA GLY A 247 -5.79 -13.55 3.13
C GLY A 247 -4.62 -13.94 2.25
N MET A 248 -3.67 -14.71 2.79
CA MET A 248 -2.54 -15.25 2.02
C MET A 248 -2.95 -16.15 0.83
N ALA A 249 -4.14 -16.77 0.90
CA ALA A 249 -4.68 -17.61 -0.16
C ALA A 249 -5.51 -16.84 -1.20
N VAL A 250 -5.90 -15.59 -0.91
CA VAL A 250 -6.62 -14.71 -1.82
C VAL A 250 -5.63 -14.24 -2.90
N ARG A 251 -6.02 -14.42 -4.16
CA ARG A 251 -5.31 -13.86 -5.32
C ARG A 251 -5.83 -12.46 -5.61
N CYS A 252 -7.15 -12.32 -5.71
CA CYS A 252 -7.83 -11.04 -5.85
C CYS A 252 -9.26 -11.13 -5.32
N PHE A 253 -9.87 -9.97 -5.11
CA PHE A 253 -11.28 -9.86 -4.76
C PHE A 253 -11.91 -8.76 -5.61
N ALA A 254 -13.13 -8.98 -6.07
CA ALA A 254 -13.93 -8.00 -6.78
C ALA A 254 -15.12 -7.59 -5.90
N VAL A 255 -15.36 -6.28 -5.87
CA VAL A 255 -16.43 -5.61 -5.14
C VAL A 255 -17.19 -4.72 -6.11
N ASP A 256 -18.47 -4.48 -5.82
CA ASP A 256 -19.31 -3.62 -6.67
C ASP A 256 -18.75 -2.18 -6.70
N GLY A 257 -18.67 -1.58 -7.89
CA GLY A 257 -17.97 -0.31 -8.16
C GLY A 257 -18.53 0.89 -7.41
N GLU A 258 -19.77 0.83 -6.90
CA GLU A 258 -20.35 1.87 -6.05
C GLU A 258 -19.67 2.00 -4.67
N LEU A 259 -18.91 0.99 -4.23
CA LEU A 259 -18.17 1.01 -2.97
C LEU A 259 -16.96 1.94 -2.97
N LEU A 260 -16.41 2.28 -4.14
CA LEU A 260 -15.29 3.20 -4.28
C LEU A 260 -15.67 4.66 -3.96
N LYS A 261 -16.98 4.99 -3.91
CA LYS A 261 -17.48 6.37 -3.78
C LYS A 261 -17.80 6.81 -2.33
N LYS A 262 -17.54 5.98 -1.31
CA LYS A 262 -17.95 6.22 0.09
C LYS A 262 -16.80 6.24 1.10
N SER A 263 -15.58 6.60 0.69
CA SER A 263 -14.46 6.76 1.64
C SER A 263 -14.52 8.05 2.47
N ASP A 264 -15.49 8.93 2.24
CA ASP A 264 -15.63 10.18 3.00
C ASP A 264 -16.54 9.97 4.21
N LYS A 265 -15.95 9.56 5.34
CA LYS A 265 -16.43 9.92 6.69
C LYS A 265 -15.40 9.62 7.77
#